data_AF-A0A4P5Z124-F1
#
_entry.id   AF-A0A4P5Z124-F1
#
_cell.length_a   1.000
_cell.length_b   1.000
_cell.length_c   1.000
_cell.angle_alpha   90.00
_cell.angle_beta   90.00
_cell.angle_gamma   90.00
#
_symmetry.space_group_name_H-M   'P 1'
#
loop_
_entity.id
_entity.type
_entity.pdbx_description
1 polymer ?
#
loop_
_entity_poly.entity_id
_entity_poly.type
_entity_poly.pdbx_seq_one_letter_code
_entity_poly.pdbx_strand_id
1 'polypeptide(L)'
;MQLSDMKVSRPRFQAPARLICAQCGEANADDARVCQGCGQGLYVTCLTCGAVNLRSRSCCRGCGHHLRATFYRRCKRWLVDRHGGLLLKILLVLGVSYFSSKVIIMLSQMGGGRSDDAGPAVTELPADGSVAPMRLPEPEPDLPLFKPAGKKK
;
A
#
# COMPACT_ATOMS: atom_id res chain seq x y z
N MET A 1 -35.13 21.07 67.84
CA MET A 1 -34.55 20.13 66.88
C MET A 1 -34.87 20.64 65.49
N GLN A 2 -33.87 21.14 64.75
CA GLN A 2 -34.05 21.85 63.48
C GLN A 2 -34.12 20.88 62.29
N LEU A 3 -35.11 21.09 61.42
CA LEU A 3 -35.48 20.26 60.25
C LEU A 3 -34.77 20.69 58.95
N SER A 4 -33.67 21.46 59.03
CA SER A 4 -33.15 22.24 57.88
C SER A 4 -32.05 21.58 57.03
N ASP A 5 -31.67 20.31 57.25
CA ASP A 5 -30.51 19.71 56.55
C ASP A 5 -30.78 18.37 55.83
N MET A 6 -31.99 18.13 55.33
CA MET A 6 -32.21 17.01 54.40
C MET A 6 -31.95 17.47 52.95
N LYS A 7 -30.67 17.52 52.56
CA LYS A 7 -30.24 17.56 51.15
C LYS A 7 -30.60 16.22 50.48
N VAL A 8 -31.83 16.13 49.98
CA VAL A 8 -32.29 15.01 49.16
C VAL A 8 -31.47 14.98 47.87
N SER A 9 -30.47 14.12 47.85
CA SER A 9 -29.65 13.84 46.68
C SER A 9 -30.51 13.07 45.70
N ARG A 10 -31.18 13.77 44.77
CA ARG A 10 -31.97 13.12 43.72
C ARG A 10 -31.04 12.16 42.96
N PRO A 11 -31.32 10.84 42.92
CA PRO A 11 -30.57 9.95 42.06
C PRO A 11 -30.71 10.49 40.63
N ARG A 12 -29.61 10.85 40.00
CA ARG A 12 -29.60 11.13 38.55
C ARG A 12 -30.00 9.82 37.89
N PHE A 13 -31.26 9.71 37.50
CA PHE A 13 -31.72 8.69 36.57
C PHE A 13 -30.99 8.99 35.26
N GLN A 14 -29.81 8.39 35.08
CA GLN A 14 -29.06 8.51 33.85
C GLN A 14 -29.89 7.76 32.81
N ALA A 15 -30.49 8.52 31.88
CA ALA A 15 -31.09 7.90 30.71
C ALA A 15 -30.05 6.97 30.08
N PRO A 16 -30.43 5.75 29.67
CA PRO A 16 -29.48 4.79 29.13
C PRO A 16 -28.76 5.43 27.95
N ALA A 17 -27.43 5.45 28.00
CA ALA A 17 -26.62 6.02 26.93
C ALA A 17 -26.88 5.22 25.65
N ARG A 18 -27.44 5.86 24.61
CA ARG A 18 -27.74 5.17 23.35
C ARG A 18 -26.53 5.20 22.41
N LEU A 19 -26.16 4.05 21.87
CA LEU A 19 -25.11 3.90 20.86
C LEU A 19 -25.70 4.04 19.46
N ILE A 20 -25.24 5.01 18.69
CA ILE A 20 -25.71 5.20 17.31
C ILE A 20 -24.88 4.36 16.35
N CYS A 21 -25.56 3.54 15.54
CA CYS A 21 -24.93 2.73 14.51
C CYS A 21 -24.35 3.60 13.39
N ALA A 22 -23.05 3.48 13.13
CA ALA A 22 -22.38 4.25 12.07
C ALA A 22 -22.70 3.78 10.63
N GLN A 23 -23.57 2.78 10.45
CA GLN A 23 -24.01 2.27 9.15
C GLN A 23 -25.45 2.65 8.85
N CYS A 24 -26.39 2.34 9.76
CA CYS A 24 -27.82 2.58 9.54
C CYS A 24 -28.43 3.69 10.42
N GLY A 25 -27.67 4.26 11.36
CA GLY A 25 -28.17 5.31 12.26
C GLY A 25 -29.02 4.82 13.44
N GLU A 26 -29.32 3.51 13.52
CA GLU A 26 -30.14 2.93 14.59
C GLU A 26 -29.55 3.18 15.99
N ALA A 27 -30.41 3.46 16.96
CA ALA A 27 -30.04 3.69 18.34
C ALA A 27 -30.09 2.39 19.14
N ASN A 28 -28.92 1.93 19.59
CA ASN A 28 -28.74 0.67 20.30
C ASN A 28 -28.49 0.93 21.80
N ALA A 29 -28.70 -0.09 22.62
CA ALA A 29 -28.28 -0.06 24.03
C ALA A 29 -26.75 0.10 24.15
N ASP A 30 -26.27 0.57 25.30
CA ASP A 30 -24.86 0.81 25.61
C ASP A 30 -24.01 -0.46 25.70
N ASP A 31 -24.64 -1.60 26.02
CA ASP A 31 -24.04 -2.92 26.10
C ASP A 31 -24.12 -3.72 24.79
N ALA A 32 -24.86 -3.22 23.79
CA ALA A 32 -25.06 -3.90 22.52
C ALA A 32 -23.74 -3.99 21.73
N ARG A 33 -23.28 -5.22 21.44
CA ARG A 33 -22.09 -5.43 20.60
C ARG A 33 -22.37 -5.32 19.10
N VAL A 34 -23.62 -5.55 18.72
CA VAL A 34 -24.10 -5.63 17.34
C VAL A 34 -25.33 -4.75 17.21
N CYS A 35 -25.49 -4.08 16.07
CA CYS A 35 -26.64 -3.25 15.77
C CYS A 35 -27.89 -4.11 15.58
N GLN A 36 -28.99 -3.81 16.28
CA GLN A 36 -30.26 -4.53 16.13
C GLN A 36 -30.94 -4.28 14.78
N GLY A 37 -30.70 -3.13 14.14
CA GLY A 37 -31.30 -2.81 12.84
C GLY A 37 -30.59 -3.44 11.63
N CYS A 38 -29.25 -3.45 11.62
CA CYS A 38 -28.48 -3.92 10.45
C CYS A 38 -27.52 -5.09 10.72
N GLY A 39 -27.43 -5.59 11.96
CA GLY A 39 -26.55 -6.71 12.31
C GLY A 39 -25.04 -6.41 12.27
N GLN A 40 -24.63 -5.15 12.04
CA GLN A 40 -23.22 -4.79 12.04
C GLN A 40 -22.64 -4.62 13.44
N GLY A 41 -21.39 -5.03 13.64
CA GLY A 41 -20.66 -4.78 14.88
C GLY A 41 -20.53 -3.29 15.17
N LEU A 42 -20.82 -2.90 16.42
CA LEU A 42 -20.76 -1.51 16.90
C LEU A 42 -19.35 -1.10 17.37
N TYR A 43 -18.48 -2.08 17.58
CA TYR A 43 -17.10 -1.90 18.03
C TYR A 43 -16.09 -2.39 17.00
N VAL A 44 -14.90 -1.81 17.03
CA VAL A 44 -13.74 -2.21 16.23
C VAL A 44 -12.49 -2.20 17.09
N THR A 45 -11.58 -3.13 16.84
CA THR A 45 -10.30 -3.21 17.53
C THR A 45 -9.26 -2.39 16.77
N CYS A 46 -8.49 -1.57 17.49
CA CYS A 46 -7.38 -0.83 16.91
C CYS A 46 -6.26 -1.80 16.51
N LEU A 47 -5.84 -1.77 15.25
CA LEU A 47 -4.73 -2.60 14.74
C LEU A 47 -3.36 -2.20 15.30
N THR A 48 -3.21 -0.99 15.82
CA THR A 48 -1.94 -0.47 16.31
C THR A 48 -1.72 -0.78 17.80
N CYS A 49 -2.75 -0.61 18.64
CA CYS A 49 -2.62 -0.77 20.10
C CYS A 49 -3.58 -1.81 20.71
N GLY A 50 -4.43 -2.45 19.92
CA GLY A 50 -5.38 -3.46 20.41
C GLY A 50 -6.60 -2.92 21.15
N ALA A 51 -6.71 -1.60 21.39
CA ALA A 51 -7.85 -1.04 22.11
C ALA A 51 -9.17 -1.22 21.35
N VAL A 52 -10.24 -1.59 22.07
CA VAL A 52 -11.61 -1.67 21.53
C VAL A 52 -12.23 -0.28 21.51
N ASN A 53 -12.75 0.13 20.36
CA ASN A 53 -13.29 1.47 20.13
C ASN A 53 -14.66 1.38 19.47
N LEU A 54 -15.53 2.35 19.72
CA LEU A 54 -16.77 2.51 18.95
C LEU A 54 -16.45 2.73 17.47
N ARG A 55 -17.20 2.05 16.61
CA ARG A 55 -17.05 2.13 15.15
C ARG A 55 -17.48 3.47 14.56
N SER A 56 -18.22 4.27 15.32
CA SER A 56 -18.55 5.66 15.00
C SER A 56 -17.36 6.60 15.17
N ARG A 57 -16.32 6.23 15.94
CA ARG A 57 -15.12 7.07 16.09
C ARG A 57 -14.18 6.93 14.91
N SER A 58 -13.58 8.06 14.51
CA SER A 58 -12.56 8.12 13.47
C SER A 58 -11.15 7.79 14.00
N CYS A 59 -10.86 8.08 15.27
CA CYS A 59 -9.56 7.92 15.93
C CYS A 59 -9.63 7.06 17.20
N CYS A 60 -8.56 6.32 17.46
CA CYS A 60 -8.44 5.42 18.60
C CYS A 60 -8.33 6.20 19.91
N ARG A 61 -9.11 5.82 20.93
CA ARG A 61 -9.02 6.42 22.27
C ARG A 61 -7.72 6.10 23.00
N GLY A 62 -7.08 4.97 22.67
CA GLY A 62 -5.84 4.53 23.31
C GLY A 62 -4.58 5.19 22.74
N CYS A 63 -4.41 5.14 21.41
CA CYS A 63 -3.18 5.60 20.76
C CYS A 63 -3.36 6.77 19.78
N GLY A 64 -4.58 7.27 19.59
CA GLY A 64 -4.88 8.35 18.64
C GLY A 64 -4.88 7.95 17.15
N HIS A 65 -4.43 6.74 16.81
CA HIS A 65 -4.36 6.31 15.41
C HIS A 65 -5.76 6.21 14.76
N HIS A 66 -5.89 6.62 13.50
CA HIS A 66 -7.12 6.47 12.74
C HIS A 66 -7.54 5.00 12.61
N LEU A 67 -8.78 4.67 13.01
CA LEU A 67 -9.32 3.30 12.94
C LEU A 67 -9.76 2.91 11.54
N ARG A 68 -10.21 3.89 10.74
CA ARG A 68 -10.53 3.71 9.33
C ARG A 68 -9.31 4.11 8.50
N ALA A 69 -8.34 3.21 8.39
CA ALA A 69 -7.37 3.34 7.32
C ALA A 69 -8.14 3.14 6.02
N THR A 70 -8.29 4.20 5.22
CA THR A 70 -8.91 4.08 3.89
C THR A 70 -8.17 3.01 3.10
N PHE A 71 -8.90 2.21 2.32
CA PHE A 71 -8.31 1.19 1.45
C PHE A 71 -7.14 1.76 0.63
N TYR A 72 -7.28 3.02 0.21
CA TYR A 72 -6.22 3.84 -0.40
C TYR A 72 -4.92 3.91 0.42
N ARG A 73 -4.95 4.15 1.74
CA ARG A 73 -3.72 4.15 2.56
C ARG A 73 -3.07 2.78 2.62
N ARG A 74 -3.86 1.70 2.58
CA ARG A 74 -3.34 0.32 2.55
C ARG A 74 -2.70 -0.01 1.21
N CYS A 75 -3.39 0.30 0.10
CA CYS A 75 -2.87 0.13 -1.25
C CYS A 75 -1.66 1.02 -1.53
N LYS A 76 -1.68 2.29 -1.10
CA LYS A 76 -0.53 3.20 -1.27
C LYS A 76 0.70 2.68 -0.54
N ARG A 77 0.55 2.20 0.70
CA ARG A 77 1.67 1.61 1.45
C ARG A 77 2.19 0.37 0.75
N TRP A 78 1.30 -0.53 0.35
CA TRP A 78 1.67 -1.73 -0.41
C TRP A 78 2.34 -1.42 -1.76
N LEU A 79 1.87 -0.41 -2.49
CA LEU A 79 2.43 0.00 -3.78
C LEU A 79 3.82 0.61 -3.60
N VAL A 80 4.01 1.45 -2.58
CA VAL A 80 5.30 2.05 -2.25
C VAL A 80 6.28 1.00 -1.72
N ASP A 81 5.84 0.07 -0.88
CA ASP A 81 6.72 -0.97 -0.33
C ASP A 81 7.11 -2.01 -1.38
N ARG A 82 6.20 -2.34 -2.32
CA ARG A 82 6.45 -3.32 -3.39
C ARG A 82 7.20 -2.75 -4.60
N HIS A 83 6.95 -1.50 -4.97
CA HIS A 83 7.57 -0.88 -6.16
C HIS A 83 8.55 0.26 -5.86
N GLY A 84 8.59 0.79 -4.64
CA GLY A 84 9.48 1.90 -4.29
C GLY A 84 10.96 1.53 -4.42
N GLY A 85 11.34 0.31 -4.00
CA GLY A 85 12.71 -0.17 -4.17
C GLY A 85 13.11 -0.37 -5.64
N LEU A 86 12.18 -0.81 -6.49
CA LEU A 86 12.42 -1.00 -7.92
C LEU A 86 12.51 0.35 -8.65
N LEU A 87 11.57 1.27 -8.38
CA LEU A 87 11.56 2.61 -8.96
C LEU A 87 12.81 3.40 -8.59
N LEU A 88 13.27 3.31 -7.35
CA LEU A 88 14.51 3.97 -6.92
C LEU A 88 15.73 3.46 -7.70
N LYS A 89 15.81 2.13 -7.92
CA LYS A 89 16.88 1.53 -8.73
C LYS A 89 16.82 1.97 -10.19
N ILE A 90 15.62 2.01 -10.79
CA ILE A 90 15.43 2.48 -12.17
C ILE A 90 15.85 3.94 -12.30
N LEU A 91 15.43 4.81 -11.38
CA LEU A 91 15.81 6.22 -11.38
C LEU A 91 17.33 6.40 -11.21
N LEU A 92 17.97 5.59 -10.37
CA LEU A 92 19.43 5.61 -10.20
C LEU A 92 20.15 5.23 -11.49
N VAL A 93 19.73 4.16 -12.17
CA VAL A 93 20.32 3.74 -13.46
C VAL A 93 20.13 4.80 -14.54
N LEU A 94 18.93 5.35 -14.66
CA LEU A 94 18.64 6.43 -15.63
C LEU A 94 19.45 7.70 -15.31
N GLY A 95 19.60 8.06 -14.04
CA GLY A 95 20.39 9.20 -13.61
C GLY A 95 21.87 9.05 -13.94
N VAL A 96 22.46 7.88 -13.64
CA VAL A 96 23.86 7.59 -13.98
C VAL A 96 24.07 7.61 -15.50
N SER A 97 23.19 6.94 -16.26
CA SER A 97 23.25 6.90 -17.73
C SER A 97 23.16 8.29 -18.36
N TYR A 98 22.23 9.13 -17.88
CA TYR A 98 22.08 10.51 -18.34
C TYR A 98 23.33 11.34 -18.03
N PHE A 99 23.87 11.23 -16.82
CA PHE A 99 25.07 11.94 -16.40
C PHE A 99 26.29 11.57 -17.26
N SER A 100 26.54 10.27 -17.46
CA SER A 100 27.63 9.82 -18.33
C SER A 100 27.47 10.31 -19.77
N SER A 101 26.25 10.26 -20.31
CA SER A 101 25.97 10.77 -21.66
C SER A 101 26.27 12.26 -21.79
N LYS A 102 25.89 13.07 -20.77
CA LYS A 102 26.18 14.51 -20.73
C LYS A 102 27.67 14.81 -20.64
N VAL A 103 28.42 14.06 -19.83
CA VAL A 103 29.87 14.21 -19.72
C VAL A 103 30.55 13.90 -21.06
N ILE A 104 30.16 12.83 -21.74
CA ILE A 104 30.73 12.47 -23.06
C ILE A 104 30.50 13.60 -24.06
N ILE A 105 29.28 14.12 -24.16
CA ILE A 105 28.95 15.22 -25.08
C ILE A 105 29.80 16.46 -24.76
N MET A 106 29.97 16.80 -23.47
CA MET A 106 30.80 17.93 -23.06
C MET A 106 32.28 17.73 -23.42
N LEU A 107 32.82 16.52 -23.23
CA LEU A 107 34.19 16.17 -23.60
C LEU A 107 34.40 16.22 -25.12
N SER A 108 33.43 15.74 -25.92
CA SER A 108 33.49 15.80 -27.38
C SER A 108 33.51 17.25 -27.90
N GLN A 109 32.82 18.17 -27.22
CA GLN A 109 32.83 19.60 -27.59
C GLN A 109 34.15 20.30 -27.25
N MET A 110 34.85 19.86 -26.20
CA MET A 110 36.16 20.41 -25.82
C MET A 110 37.31 19.79 -26.63
N GLY A 111 37.15 18.58 -27.18
CA GLY A 111 38.19 17.85 -27.92
C GLY A 111 38.20 18.04 -29.44
N GLY A 112 37.21 18.71 -30.03
CA GLY A 112 37.04 18.84 -31.48
C GLY A 112 37.97 19.83 -32.19
N GLY A 113 39.11 20.17 -31.59
CA GLY A 113 40.07 21.16 -32.10
C GLY A 113 41.45 20.58 -32.40
N ARG A 114 41.54 19.45 -33.11
CA ARG A 114 42.77 19.08 -33.85
C ARG A 114 42.45 18.12 -34.99
N SER A 115 42.42 18.69 -36.19
CA SER A 115 42.68 17.98 -37.45
C SER A 115 44.03 17.26 -37.34
N ASP A 116 44.14 16.08 -37.93
CA ASP A 116 45.13 15.77 -38.97
C ASP A 116 45.02 14.29 -39.36
N ASP A 117 44.58 14.10 -40.60
CA ASP A 117 44.90 13.06 -41.57
C ASP A 117 45.68 11.81 -41.10
N ALA A 118 45.01 10.65 -41.17
CA ALA A 118 45.59 9.41 -41.68
C ALA A 118 44.48 8.36 -41.91
N GLY A 119 44.08 8.17 -43.17
CA GLY A 119 43.72 6.82 -43.61
C GLY A 119 44.95 5.90 -43.49
N PRO A 120 44.80 4.57 -43.40
CA PRO A 120 44.30 3.85 -44.58
C PRO A 120 43.53 2.55 -44.29
N ALA A 121 43.14 1.93 -45.40
CA ALA A 121 43.06 0.49 -45.64
C ALA A 121 41.88 -0.27 -45.01
N VAL A 122 40.81 -0.30 -45.80
CA VAL A 122 40.06 -1.52 -46.15
C VAL A 122 40.87 -2.80 -45.87
N THR A 123 40.43 -3.56 -44.87
CA THR A 123 40.73 -4.99 -44.76
C THR A 123 39.42 -5.72 -44.98
N GLU A 124 39.36 -6.44 -46.10
CA GLU A 124 38.28 -7.33 -46.46
C GLU A 124 38.10 -8.40 -45.38
N LEU A 125 36.87 -8.55 -44.88
CA LEU A 125 36.48 -9.68 -44.02
C LEU A 125 36.14 -10.89 -44.90
N PRO A 126 36.72 -12.08 -44.66
CA PRO A 126 36.30 -13.31 -45.33
C PRO A 126 34.90 -13.73 -44.90
N ALA A 127 34.14 -14.16 -45.89
CA ALA A 127 32.74 -14.53 -45.85
C ALA A 127 32.56 -16.00 -45.51
N ASP A 128 32.90 -16.45 -44.29
CA ASP A 128 32.81 -17.87 -43.96
C ASP A 128 31.99 -18.14 -42.69
N GLY A 129 30.77 -18.65 -42.92
CA GLY A 129 30.40 -19.92 -42.31
C GLY A 129 29.51 -19.92 -41.07
N SER A 130 28.36 -20.59 -41.24
CA SER A 130 27.68 -21.38 -40.21
C SER A 130 26.86 -20.63 -39.15
N VAL A 131 25.65 -20.24 -39.56
CA VAL A 131 24.51 -20.06 -38.66
C VAL A 131 24.14 -21.42 -38.05
N ALA A 132 24.36 -21.59 -36.75
CA ALA A 132 23.82 -22.74 -36.03
C ALA A 132 22.27 -22.61 -35.95
N PRO A 133 21.50 -23.69 -36.17
CA PRO A 133 20.05 -23.64 -36.05
C PRO A 133 19.66 -23.38 -34.59
N MET A 134 18.91 -22.31 -34.38
CA MET A 134 18.27 -21.97 -33.11
C MET A 134 17.24 -23.07 -32.79
N ARG A 135 17.55 -23.91 -31.78
CA ARG A 135 16.60 -24.90 -31.24
C ARG A 135 15.41 -24.14 -30.63
N LEU A 136 14.21 -24.42 -31.14
CA LEU A 136 12.98 -24.04 -30.45
C LEU A 136 12.92 -24.72 -29.08
N PRO A 137 12.56 -23.99 -28.01
CA PRO A 137 12.27 -24.59 -26.72
C PRO A 137 11.05 -25.50 -26.83
N GLU A 138 11.17 -26.72 -26.29
CA GLU A 138 10.07 -27.68 -26.20
C GLU A 138 8.92 -27.10 -25.36
N PRO A 139 7.65 -27.40 -25.71
CA PRO A 139 6.51 -26.96 -24.92
C PRO A 139 6.56 -27.60 -23.53
N GLU A 140 6.47 -26.76 -22.49
CA GLU A 140 6.42 -27.21 -21.10
C GLU A 140 5.20 -28.13 -20.86
N PRO A 141 5.33 -29.20 -20.06
CA PRO A 141 4.21 -30.07 -19.73
C PRO A 141 3.18 -29.31 -18.88
N ASP A 142 1.91 -29.46 -19.27
CA ASP A 142 0.75 -28.87 -18.61
C ASP A 142 0.77 -29.08 -17.09
N LEU A 143 0.89 -27.98 -16.35
CA LEU A 143 0.72 -27.99 -14.89
C LEU A 143 -0.71 -28.42 -14.54
N PRO A 144 -0.89 -29.32 -13.55
CA PRO A 144 -2.22 -29.74 -13.13
C PRO A 144 -3.01 -28.57 -12.54
N LEU A 145 -4.18 -28.35 -13.14
CA LEU A 145 -5.21 -27.38 -12.75
C LEU A 145 -5.61 -27.58 -11.29
N PHE A 146 -5.14 -26.70 -10.41
CA PHE A 146 -5.57 -26.64 -9.01
C PHE A 146 -7.06 -26.31 -8.92
N LYS A 147 -7.87 -27.29 -8.49
CA LYS A 147 -9.28 -27.09 -8.14
C LYS A 147 -9.37 -26.38 -6.78
N PRO A 148 -10.06 -25.23 -6.66
CA PRO A 148 -10.30 -24.63 -5.36
C PRO A 148 -11.26 -25.47 -4.53
N ALA A 149 -10.86 -25.73 -3.28
CA ALA A 149 -11.67 -26.42 -2.30
C ALA A 149 -12.98 -25.67 -2.04
N GLY A 150 -14.10 -26.40 -2.15
CA GLY A 150 -15.45 -25.90 -1.94
C GLY A 150 -15.62 -25.29 -0.54
N LYS A 151 -16.23 -24.10 -0.51
CA LYS A 151 -16.78 -23.50 0.71
C LYS A 151 -17.94 -24.35 1.20
N LYS A 152 -17.84 -24.88 2.42
CA LYS A 152 -18.99 -25.43 3.15
C LYS A 152 -19.89 -24.26 3.60
N LYS A 153 -21.20 -24.43 3.41
CA LYS A 153 -22.25 -23.55 3.89
C LYS A 153 -22.40 -23.65 5.41
#